data_AF-A0A7J2KB04-F1
#
_entry.id   AF-A0A7J2KB04-F1
#
_cell.length_a   1.000
_cell.length_b   1.000
_cell.length_c   1.000
_cell.angle_alpha   90.00
_cell.angle_beta   90.00
_cell.angle_gamma   90.00
#
_symmetry.space_group_name_H-M   'P 1'
#
loop_
_entity.id
_entity.type
_entity.pdbx_description
1 polymer ?
#
loop_
_entity_poly.entity_id
_entity_poly.type
_entity_poly.pdbx_seq_one_letter_code
_entity_poly.pdbx_strand_id
1 'polypeptide(L)'
;MYGYEELDKLPISLGWKPAKPIRLDYLPRLEGEMAIHIHLSEGTDKAHVKLEYGDTPYCLSLFIFDLRAFLDNRKVKVRSYDLWPKEIMFAAKLPDGKLHPRSKGWVYRGDAVILDWGKYVLESPKIEFKLEKNSKILRYKIVFIGIKRYQSPKYGYSVRTEYYFEPLG
;
A
#
# COMPACT_ATOMS: atom_id res chain seq x y z
N MET A 1 -3.51 16.73 -15.54
CA MET A 1 -2.42 16.09 -16.31
C MET A 1 -1.16 16.38 -15.49
N TYR A 2 -0.77 15.48 -14.58
CA TYR A 2 0.36 15.74 -13.69
C TYR A 2 1.65 15.59 -14.51
N GLY A 3 2.46 16.65 -14.53
CA GLY A 3 3.66 16.75 -15.36
C GLY A 3 4.68 15.68 -14.98
N TYR A 4 5.21 15.00 -15.99
CA TYR A 4 6.23 13.96 -15.83
C TYR A 4 7.54 14.49 -15.20
N GLU A 5 7.71 15.82 -15.08
CA GLU A 5 8.92 16.47 -14.54
C GLU A 5 9.10 16.29 -13.01
N GLU A 6 8.04 16.06 -12.23
CA GLU A 6 8.18 15.77 -10.79
C GLU A 6 8.66 14.35 -10.50
N LEU A 7 8.57 13.45 -11.50
CA LEU A 7 8.98 12.05 -11.40
C LEU A 7 10.50 11.89 -11.28
N ASP A 8 11.26 12.77 -11.92
CA ASP A 8 12.72 12.71 -12.00
C ASP A 8 13.40 13.01 -10.66
N LYS A 9 12.69 13.60 -9.69
CA LYS A 9 13.20 13.88 -8.34
C LYS A 9 12.95 12.75 -7.35
N LEU A 10 12.10 11.78 -7.70
CA LEU A 10 11.88 10.61 -6.86
C LEU A 10 13.05 9.63 -7.06
N PRO A 11 13.58 8.99 -6.01
CA PRO A 11 14.68 8.03 -6.14
C PRO A 11 14.29 6.72 -6.85
N ILE A 12 13.16 6.68 -7.57
CA ILE A 12 12.53 5.50 -8.17
C ILE A 12 11.64 5.84 -9.37
N SER A 13 11.45 4.87 -10.27
CA SER A 13 10.45 4.96 -11.33
C SER A 13 9.06 4.57 -10.79
N LEU A 14 8.02 5.36 -11.09
CA LEU A 14 6.65 5.01 -10.74
C LEU A 14 6.13 3.78 -11.49
N GLY A 15 5.14 3.11 -10.91
CA GLY A 15 4.30 2.15 -11.63
C GLY A 15 4.82 0.72 -11.65
N TRP A 16 4.54 -0.01 -12.74
CA TRP A 16 4.64 -1.47 -12.79
C TRP A 16 6.02 -2.05 -13.10
N LYS A 17 7.01 -1.23 -13.47
CA LYS A 17 8.36 -1.64 -13.92
C LYS A 17 9.46 -0.71 -13.38
N PRO A 18 9.65 -0.60 -12.07
CA PRO A 18 10.77 0.16 -11.56
C PRO A 18 12.08 -0.53 -11.94
N ALA A 19 13.03 0.25 -12.46
CA ALA A 19 14.41 -0.23 -12.63
C ALA A 19 15.06 -0.56 -11.26
N LYS A 20 14.61 0.13 -10.20
CA LYS A 20 15.02 -0.06 -8.81
C LYS A 20 13.75 -0.07 -7.93
N PRO A 21 13.26 -1.23 -7.47
CA PRO A 21 12.06 -1.28 -6.62
C PRO A 21 12.33 -0.64 -5.26
N ILE A 22 11.30 -0.10 -4.63
CA ILE A 22 11.41 0.56 -3.31
C ILE A 22 11.78 -0.46 -2.24
N ARG A 23 12.84 -0.15 -1.49
CA ARG A 23 13.21 -0.87 -0.27
C ARG A 23 12.56 -0.22 0.94
N LEU A 24 11.42 -0.75 1.38
CA LEU A 24 10.66 -0.28 2.54
C LEU A 24 11.54 -0.24 3.81
N ASP A 25 12.44 -1.20 3.94
CA ASP A 25 13.41 -1.31 5.04
C ASP A 25 14.56 -0.29 4.96
N TYR A 26 14.70 0.44 3.85
CA TYR A 26 15.68 1.54 3.71
C TYR A 26 15.03 2.91 3.56
N LEU A 27 13.70 3.00 3.60
CA LEU A 27 13.03 4.29 3.56
C LEU A 27 13.34 5.08 4.84
N PRO A 28 13.43 6.42 4.74
CA PRO A 28 13.48 7.28 5.91
C PRO A 28 12.19 7.14 6.72
N ARG A 29 12.16 7.78 7.90
CA ARG A 29 10.90 7.89 8.65
C ARG A 29 9.82 8.51 7.75
N LEU A 30 8.67 7.85 7.67
CA LEU A 30 7.48 8.36 7.00
C LEU A 30 6.30 8.23 7.96
N GLU A 31 5.40 9.19 7.93
CA GLU A 31 4.15 9.15 8.66
C GLU A 31 3.08 9.87 7.85
N GLY A 32 1.83 9.53 8.09
CA GLY A 32 0.72 10.12 7.37
C GLY A 32 -0.47 9.19 7.37
N GLU A 33 -1.30 9.34 6.35
CA GLU A 33 -2.54 8.59 6.24
C GLU A 33 -2.36 7.26 5.52
N MET A 34 -3.31 6.37 5.73
CA MET A 34 -3.36 5.06 5.11
C MET A 34 -4.77 4.61 4.78
N ALA A 35 -4.90 3.72 3.80
CA ALA A 35 -6.16 3.07 3.45
C ALA A 35 -5.93 1.60 3.11
N ILE A 36 -6.83 0.72 3.56
CA ILE A 36 -6.83 -0.72 3.26
C ILE A 36 -7.89 -1.00 2.22
N HIS A 37 -7.47 -1.47 1.06
CA HIS A 37 -8.34 -1.82 -0.04
C HIS A 37 -8.36 -3.33 -0.22
N ILE A 38 -9.50 -3.89 -0.58
CA ILE A 38 -9.58 -5.16 -1.31
C ILE A 38 -9.88 -4.86 -2.77
N HIS A 39 -9.37 -5.70 -3.66
CA HIS A 39 -9.78 -5.70 -5.06
C HIS A 39 -10.52 -7.01 -5.30
N LEU A 40 -11.82 -6.96 -5.57
CA LEU A 40 -12.66 -8.15 -5.66
C LEU A 40 -12.15 -9.14 -6.72
N SER A 41 -11.52 -8.65 -7.80
CA SER A 41 -10.90 -9.50 -8.82
C SER A 41 -9.69 -10.32 -8.32
N GLU A 42 -9.09 -9.95 -7.20
CA GLU A 42 -7.88 -10.56 -6.62
C GLU A 42 -8.20 -11.46 -5.41
N GLY A 43 -9.48 -11.57 -5.07
CA GLY A 43 -9.99 -12.23 -3.87
C GLY A 43 -10.27 -11.26 -2.72
N THR A 44 -10.99 -11.74 -1.71
CA THR A 44 -11.32 -10.98 -0.48
C THR A 44 -10.39 -11.32 0.69
N ASP A 45 -9.45 -12.25 0.47
CA ASP A 45 -8.44 -12.73 1.41
C ASP A 45 -7.13 -11.94 1.34
N LYS A 46 -7.00 -11.00 0.39
CA LYS A 46 -5.80 -10.20 0.12
C LYS A 46 -6.16 -8.72 0.11
N ALA A 47 -5.18 -7.87 0.35
CA ALA A 47 -5.41 -6.44 0.40
C ALA A 47 -4.27 -5.62 -0.19
N HIS A 48 -4.60 -4.38 -0.54
CA HIS A 48 -3.65 -3.32 -0.86
C HIS A 48 -3.72 -2.28 0.25
N VAL A 49 -2.64 -2.16 1.01
CA VAL A 49 -2.45 -1.11 2.00
C VAL A 49 -1.73 0.05 1.33
N LYS A 50 -2.38 1.19 1.24
CA LYS A 50 -1.82 2.40 0.61
C LYS A 50 -1.40 3.37 1.70
N LEU A 51 -0.20 3.91 1.59
CA LEU A 51 0.45 4.76 2.58
C LEU A 51 0.85 6.07 1.91
N GLU A 52 0.46 7.21 2.45
CA GLU A 52 0.94 8.50 1.93
C GLU A 52 2.46 8.54 1.90
N TYR A 53 3.07 8.96 0.79
CA TYR A 53 4.53 8.96 0.68
C TYR A 53 5.09 10.36 0.92
N GLY A 54 5.18 10.76 2.20
CA GLY A 54 5.60 12.10 2.60
C GLY A 54 4.79 13.22 1.91
N ASP A 55 5.44 14.37 1.72
CA ASP A 55 4.87 15.53 1.04
C ASP A 55 4.94 15.42 -0.50
N THR A 56 4.72 14.23 -1.04
CA THR A 56 4.67 13.98 -2.49
C THR A 56 3.22 13.77 -2.96
N PRO A 57 2.93 13.86 -4.28
CA PRO A 57 1.61 13.51 -4.81
C PRO A 57 1.39 11.99 -4.92
N TYR A 58 2.20 11.17 -4.24
CA TYR A 58 2.16 9.71 -4.33
C TYR A 58 1.81 9.03 -3.00
N CYS A 59 1.36 7.78 -3.13
CA CYS A 59 1.25 6.82 -2.05
C CYS A 59 2.05 5.56 -2.37
N LEU A 60 2.69 4.98 -1.37
CA LEU A 60 3.27 3.65 -1.42
C LEU A 60 2.16 2.61 -1.29
N SER A 61 2.01 1.72 -2.27
CA SER A 61 1.05 0.62 -2.21
C SER A 61 1.76 -0.66 -1.80
N LEU A 62 1.26 -1.33 -0.75
CA LEU A 62 1.74 -2.61 -0.26
C LEU A 62 0.67 -3.68 -0.47
N PHE A 63 1.05 -4.80 -1.04
CA PHE A 63 0.17 -5.94 -1.22
C PHE A 63 0.33 -6.93 -0.06
N ILE A 64 -0.77 -7.22 0.60
CA ILE A 64 -0.89 -8.11 1.75
C ILE A 64 -1.47 -9.44 1.26
N PHE A 65 -0.74 -10.54 1.46
CA PHE A 65 -1.13 -11.85 0.94
C PHE A 65 -2.16 -12.60 1.79
N ASP A 66 -2.30 -12.21 3.07
CA ASP A 66 -3.30 -12.76 3.98
C ASP A 66 -3.85 -11.59 4.83
N LEU A 67 -4.99 -11.05 4.39
CA LEU A 67 -5.66 -9.93 5.03
C LEU A 67 -6.08 -10.28 6.47
N ARG A 68 -6.52 -11.50 6.73
CA ARG A 68 -6.93 -11.91 8.07
C ARG A 68 -5.73 -11.92 9.01
N ALA A 69 -4.61 -12.49 8.59
CA ALA A 69 -3.37 -12.42 9.37
C ALA A 69 -2.93 -10.98 9.65
N PHE A 70 -3.06 -10.08 8.67
CA PHE A 70 -2.75 -8.68 8.87
C PHE A 70 -3.66 -7.99 9.90
N LEU A 71 -4.99 -8.13 9.76
CA LEU A 71 -5.95 -7.50 10.69
C LEU A 71 -5.91 -8.09 12.11
N ASP A 72 -5.38 -9.29 12.26
CA ASP A 72 -5.18 -9.97 13.55
C ASP A 72 -3.76 -9.71 14.12
N ASN A 73 -2.99 -8.77 13.55
CA ASN A 73 -1.61 -8.47 13.96
C ASN A 73 -0.71 -9.72 14.00
N ARG A 74 -0.86 -10.64 13.04
CA ARG A 74 -0.04 -11.85 12.89
C ARG A 74 0.99 -11.68 11.79
N LYS A 75 1.99 -12.59 11.77
CA LYS A 75 3.01 -12.62 10.72
C LYS A 75 2.34 -12.75 9.35
N VAL A 76 2.69 -11.85 8.43
CA VAL A 76 2.10 -11.81 7.08
C VAL A 76 3.15 -11.48 6.03
N LYS A 77 3.03 -12.10 4.86
CA LYS A 77 3.87 -11.77 3.70
C LYS A 77 3.35 -10.49 3.06
N VAL A 78 4.27 -9.62 2.66
CA VAL A 78 3.98 -8.32 2.05
C VAL A 78 4.84 -8.10 0.81
N ARG A 79 4.28 -7.47 -0.23
CA ARG A 79 5.01 -7.06 -1.44
C ARG A 79 4.84 -5.57 -1.68
N SER A 80 5.93 -4.85 -1.99
CA SER A 80 5.83 -3.47 -2.47
C SER A 80 5.25 -3.45 -3.89
N TYR A 81 4.22 -2.64 -4.12
CA TYR A 81 3.72 -2.25 -5.44
C TYR A 81 4.20 -0.85 -5.84
N ASP A 82 5.17 -0.33 -5.09
CA ASP A 82 5.82 0.97 -5.26
C ASP A 82 4.82 2.13 -5.21
N LEU A 83 5.14 3.23 -5.88
CA LEU A 83 4.36 4.47 -5.82
C LEU A 83 3.22 4.51 -6.85
N TRP A 84 2.10 5.06 -6.39
CA TRP A 84 0.89 5.33 -7.16
C TRP A 84 0.37 6.74 -6.83
N PRO A 85 -0.51 7.35 -7.64
CA PRO A 85 -1.09 8.65 -7.32
C PRO A 85 -1.82 8.62 -5.96
N LYS A 86 -1.51 9.57 -5.06
CA LYS A 86 -2.03 9.64 -3.69
C LYS A 86 -3.57 9.65 -3.63
N GLU A 87 -4.20 10.29 -4.60
CA GLU A 87 -5.67 10.41 -4.67
C GLU A 87 -6.40 9.05 -4.68
N ILE A 88 -5.76 7.97 -5.15
CA ILE A 88 -6.40 6.65 -5.22
C ILE A 88 -6.66 6.03 -3.83
N MET A 89 -6.03 6.54 -2.77
CA MET A 89 -6.21 6.04 -1.40
C MET A 89 -7.67 6.13 -0.93
N PHE A 90 -8.41 7.12 -1.41
CA PHE A 90 -9.80 7.33 -0.98
C PHE A 90 -10.79 7.27 -2.15
N ALA A 91 -10.32 7.08 -3.39
CA ALA A 91 -11.16 7.02 -4.59
C ALA A 91 -11.74 5.61 -4.83
N ALA A 92 -12.35 4.99 -3.82
CA ALA A 92 -13.01 3.69 -3.94
C ALA A 92 -14.28 3.62 -3.09
N LYS A 93 -15.10 2.60 -3.35
CA LYS A 93 -16.34 2.38 -2.60
C LYS A 93 -16.04 1.84 -1.21
N LEU A 94 -16.95 2.10 -0.28
CA LEU A 94 -17.05 1.44 1.01
C LEU A 94 -17.83 0.13 0.88
N PRO A 95 -17.83 -0.75 1.91
CA PRO A 95 -18.54 -2.02 1.86
C PRO A 95 -20.07 -1.88 1.70
N ASP A 96 -20.63 -0.73 2.10
CA ASP A 96 -22.04 -0.39 1.90
C ASP A 96 -22.34 0.18 0.49
N GLY A 97 -21.34 0.20 -0.39
CA GLY A 97 -21.42 0.67 -1.77
C GLY A 97 -21.31 2.19 -1.93
N LYS A 98 -21.32 2.98 -0.84
CA LYS A 98 -21.15 4.43 -0.90
C LYS A 98 -19.71 4.80 -1.20
N LEU A 99 -19.48 6.03 -1.65
CA LEU A 99 -18.12 6.54 -1.82
C LEU A 99 -17.58 7.03 -0.48
N HIS A 100 -16.27 6.85 -0.27
CA HIS A 100 -15.60 7.48 0.86
C HIS A 100 -15.73 9.02 0.75
N PRO A 101 -15.97 9.78 1.84
CA PRO A 101 -16.16 11.24 1.76
C PRO A 101 -15.03 11.99 1.05
N ARG A 102 -13.80 11.48 1.18
CA ARG A 102 -12.59 12.04 0.57
C ARG A 102 -12.34 11.64 -0.88
N SER A 103 -13.20 10.79 -1.45
CA SER A 103 -13.14 10.40 -2.87
C SER A 103 -13.40 11.54 -3.84
N LYS A 104 -14.03 12.63 -3.36
CA LYS A 104 -14.52 13.75 -4.18
C LYS A 104 -15.41 13.31 -5.36
N GLY A 105 -16.16 12.22 -5.19
CA GLY A 105 -17.09 11.70 -6.19
C GLY A 105 -16.47 10.81 -7.28
N TRP A 106 -15.18 10.48 -7.18
CA TRP A 106 -14.47 9.67 -8.17
C TRP A 106 -14.12 8.26 -7.64
N VAL A 107 -14.04 7.29 -8.57
CA VAL A 107 -13.64 5.91 -8.30
C VAL A 107 -12.51 5.51 -9.26
N TYR A 108 -11.36 5.11 -8.74
CA TYR A 108 -10.21 4.70 -9.58
C TYR A 108 -10.36 3.26 -10.13
N ARG A 109 -11.04 2.37 -9.40
CA ARG A 109 -11.35 0.99 -9.82
C ARG A 109 -12.75 0.60 -9.35
N GLY A 110 -13.56 0.07 -10.27
CA GLY A 110 -14.93 -0.37 -9.98
C GLY A 110 -15.04 -1.57 -9.03
N ASP A 111 -13.98 -2.36 -8.90
CA ASP A 111 -13.91 -3.54 -8.03
C ASP A 111 -13.06 -3.31 -6.78
N ALA A 112 -12.60 -2.08 -6.53
CA ALA A 112 -11.88 -1.72 -5.32
C ALA A 112 -12.86 -1.29 -4.21
N VAL A 113 -12.66 -1.85 -3.02
CA VAL A 113 -13.45 -1.52 -1.81
C VAL A 113 -12.51 -1.18 -0.67
N ILE A 114 -12.72 -0.03 -0.02
CA ILE A 114 -11.98 0.41 1.17
C ILE A 114 -12.60 -0.27 2.39
N LEU A 115 -11.82 -1.09 3.08
CA LEU A 115 -12.26 -1.80 4.29
C LEU A 115 -12.06 -0.96 5.55
N ASP A 116 -10.92 -0.27 5.63
CA ASP A 116 -10.50 0.55 6.76
C ASP A 116 -9.50 1.62 6.29
N TRP A 117 -9.23 2.60 7.14
CA TRP A 117 -8.28 3.69 6.90
C TRP A 117 -7.77 4.20 8.25
N GLY A 118 -6.80 5.12 8.20
CA GLY A 118 -6.33 5.80 9.40
C GLY A 118 -4.95 6.37 9.20
N LYS A 119 -4.07 6.17 10.19
CA LYS A 119 -2.71 6.69 10.17
C LYS A 119 -1.69 5.58 10.20
N TYR A 120 -0.49 5.88 9.74
CA TYR A 120 0.65 4.99 9.87
C TYR A 120 1.91 5.77 10.26
N VAL A 121 2.86 5.05 10.86
CA VAL A 121 4.21 5.53 11.13
C VAL A 121 5.18 4.43 10.71
N LEU A 122 6.07 4.74 9.78
CA LEU A 122 7.20 3.92 9.37
C LEU A 122 8.46 4.50 10.00
N GLU A 123 9.08 3.75 10.90
CA GLU A 123 10.40 4.01 11.46
C GLU A 123 11.25 2.78 11.23
N SER A 124 11.90 2.72 10.06
CA SER A 124 12.55 1.49 9.62
C SER A 124 13.50 0.90 10.69
N PRO A 125 13.45 -0.42 10.95
CA PRO A 125 12.68 -1.46 10.23
C PRO A 125 11.33 -1.76 10.88
N LYS A 126 10.64 -0.78 11.46
CA LYS A 126 9.34 -0.95 12.13
C LYS A 126 8.26 -0.15 11.43
N ILE A 127 7.04 -0.67 11.43
CA ILE A 127 5.86 0.04 10.94
C ILE A 127 4.68 -0.17 11.89
N GLU A 128 3.97 0.91 12.17
CA GLU A 128 2.75 0.94 12.96
C GLU A 128 1.59 1.43 12.09
N PHE A 129 0.44 0.78 12.20
CA PHE A 129 -0.82 1.19 11.58
C PHE A 129 -1.85 1.44 12.67
N LYS A 130 -2.46 2.62 12.69
CA LYS A 130 -3.57 2.98 13.57
C LYS A 130 -4.85 3.02 12.74
N LEU A 131 -5.62 1.94 12.80
CA LEU A 131 -6.86 1.76 12.05
C LEU A 131 -8.01 2.48 12.76
N GLU A 132 -8.72 3.35 12.05
CA GLU A 132 -9.79 4.16 12.60
C GLU A 132 -11.07 3.34 12.80
N LYS A 133 -11.55 2.67 11.74
CA LYS A 133 -12.86 2.00 11.78
C LYS A 133 -12.87 0.79 12.71
N ASN A 134 -11.80 0.00 12.71
CA ASN A 134 -11.66 -1.14 13.61
C ASN A 134 -11.04 -0.78 14.98
N SER A 135 -10.60 0.47 15.18
CA SER A 135 -9.96 0.92 16.43
C SER A 135 -8.81 0.00 16.88
N LYS A 136 -7.99 -0.46 15.93
CA LYS A 136 -6.86 -1.39 16.14
C LYS A 136 -5.54 -0.70 15.86
N ILE A 137 -4.52 -1.05 16.64
CA ILE A 137 -3.13 -0.70 16.35
C ILE A 137 -2.39 -1.98 15.95
N LEU A 138 -1.80 -1.98 14.77
CA LEU A 138 -1.00 -3.08 14.25
C LEU A 138 0.47 -2.66 14.24
N ARG A 139 1.36 -3.51 14.74
CA ARG A 139 2.79 -3.18 14.89
C ARG A 139 3.65 -4.31 14.36
N TYR A 140 4.54 -3.97 13.43
CA TYR A 140 5.35 -4.94 12.75
C TYR A 140 6.82 -4.52 12.66
N LYS A 141 7.70 -5.52 12.75
CA LYS A 141 9.05 -5.48 12.21
C LYS A 141 9.00 -5.89 10.74
N ILE A 142 9.64 -5.10 9.89
CA ILE A 142 9.79 -5.35 8.47
C ILE A 142 11.04 -6.21 8.28
N VAL A 143 10.86 -7.42 7.77
CA VAL A 143 11.94 -8.37 7.47
C VAL A 143 12.02 -8.55 5.97
N PHE A 144 13.07 -8.03 5.35
CA PHE A 144 13.29 -8.14 3.92
C PHE A 144 13.54 -9.60 3.51
N ILE A 145 12.79 -10.08 2.51
CA ILE A 145 12.93 -11.43 1.95
C ILE A 145 13.82 -11.40 0.71
N GLY A 146 13.62 -10.40 -0.17
CA GLY A 146 14.33 -10.32 -1.44
C GLY A 146 13.60 -9.52 -2.50
N ILE A 147 14.25 -9.40 -3.65
CA ILE A 147 13.66 -8.84 -4.88
C ILE A 147 13.22 -10.02 -5.76
N LYS A 148 12.01 -9.94 -6.30
CA LYS A 148 11.40 -10.97 -7.13
C LYS A 148 10.90 -10.38 -8.44
N ARG A 149 11.03 -11.16 -9.51
CA ARG A 149 10.50 -10.85 -10.83
C ARG A 149 9.18 -11.59 -11.02
N TYR A 150 8.16 -10.90 -11.52
CA TYR A 150 6.84 -11.46 -11.82
C TYR A 150 6.48 -11.16 -13.26
N GLN A 151 5.73 -12.06 -13.87
CA GLN A 151 5.09 -11.84 -15.15
C GLN A 151 3.59 -11.61 -14.91
N SER A 152 3.13 -10.37 -15.08
CA SER A 152 1.71 -10.07 -15.11
C SER A 152 1.19 -10.28 -16.54
N PRO A 153 0.05 -10.98 -16.73
CA PRO A 153 -0.59 -11.05 -18.05
C PRO A 153 -0.97 -9.67 -18.60
N LYS A 154 -1.32 -8.72 -17.73
CA LYS A 154 -1.78 -7.38 -18.11
C LYS A 154 -0.65 -6.37 -18.31
N TYR A 155 0.41 -6.44 -17.50
CA TYR A 155 1.46 -5.40 -17.47
C TYR A 155 2.86 -5.91 -17.88
N GLY A 156 2.99 -7.21 -18.15
CA GLY A 156 4.26 -7.88 -18.46
C GLY A 156 5.15 -8.04 -17.23
N TYR A 157 6.47 -8.07 -17.44
CA TYR A 157 7.43 -8.24 -16.36
C TYR A 157 7.38 -7.08 -15.36
N SER A 158 7.45 -7.39 -14.07
CA SER A 158 7.60 -6.44 -12.97
C SER A 158 8.62 -6.96 -11.97
N VAL A 159 9.32 -6.07 -11.27
CA VAL A 159 10.32 -6.41 -10.26
C VAL A 159 9.92 -5.75 -8.96
N ARG A 160 9.66 -6.52 -7.91
CA ARG A 160 9.17 -6.02 -6.62
C ARG A 160 9.98 -6.58 -5.46
N THR A 161 10.05 -5.81 -4.39
CA THR A 161 10.58 -6.29 -3.10
C THR A 161 9.49 -6.99 -2.30
N GLU A 162 9.83 -8.10 -1.65
CA GLU A 162 8.98 -8.82 -0.71
C GLU A 162 9.54 -8.78 0.72
N TYR A 163 8.64 -8.81 1.70
CA TYR A 163 8.91 -8.73 3.12
C TYR A 163 8.04 -9.72 3.89
N TYR A 164 8.47 -10.07 5.10
CA TYR A 164 7.57 -10.45 6.17
C TYR A 164 7.35 -9.25 7.08
N PHE A 165 6.09 -9.02 7.43
CA PHE A 165 5.74 -8.20 8.57
C PHE A 165 5.60 -9.15 9.76
N GLU A 166 6.56 -9.10 10.69
CA GLU A 166 6.58 -9.91 11.91
C GLU A 166 6.03 -9.08 13.08
N PRO A 167 5.03 -9.57 13.82
CA PRO A 167 4.37 -8.76 14.83
C PRO A 167 5.29 -8.43 16.00
N LEU A 168 5.15 -7.23 16.57
CA LEU A 168 6.03 -6.72 17.63
C LEU A 168 5.52 -6.94 19.07
N GLY A 169 4.39 -7.62 19.26
CA GLY A 169 3.75 -7.77 20.57
C GLY A 169 2.89 -6.58 20.96
#